data_AF-A0A6S7B4Z4-F1
#
_entry.id   AF-A0A6S7B4Z4-F1
#
_cell.length_a   1.000
_cell.length_b   1.000
_cell.length_c   1.000
_cell.angle_alpha   90.00
_cell.angle_beta   90.00
_cell.angle_gamma   90.00
#
_symmetry.space_group_name_H-M   'P 1'
#
loop_
_entity.id
_entity.type
_entity.pdbx_description
1 polymer ?
#
loop_
_entity_poly.entity_id
_entity_poly.type
_entity_poly.pdbx_seq_one_letter_code
_entity_poly.pdbx_strand_id
1 'polypeptide(L)'
;MSLVPVLARVCLIGLFTPAVALALSPPDPEWVAKVAEATERQRSSFDNSIGSLVRDGMALLVIPTINLDAGGPRNFDDAATREKFLRQQSLMMRWNNKTERDYAITAGHGKHKFDHFDLGPRFQTPNGAITYQVIPVWPGEYRLNVITYRQPGATTPNGTRSWTIDEALEEVGVSTLIETTDIGYKKTGPWPQYEKATDDGLGEGCEVVVRLGGGCDEAAREFRWQRSAQRGVEAGTAEELEVRGMTVQLHFAPIASITLKEGEVVLTDGFVLMDDQPVLNMDKCQKTARDTMCLIQSLTVQRLPASIENFRQAPSATSFKMPKMDELLRGMVYRKPTVYGKPIDKASPNVIEAFR
;
A
#
# COMPACT_ATOMS: atom_id res chain seq x y z
N MET A 1 -78.05 -14.89 42.05
CA MET A 1 -77.21 -16.08 41.77
C MET A 1 -76.08 -15.61 40.87
N SER A 2 -74.96 -15.23 41.49
CA SER A 2 -73.62 -15.87 41.39
C SER A 2 -72.91 -15.59 40.07
N LEU A 3 -71.64 -15.21 39.96
CA LEU A 3 -70.54 -14.81 40.85
C LEU A 3 -69.45 -14.27 39.87
N VAL A 4 -68.75 -13.19 40.20
CA VAL A 4 -67.53 -12.68 39.52
C VAL A 4 -66.32 -13.42 40.15
N PRO A 5 -65.16 -13.77 39.50
CA PRO A 5 -64.16 -12.79 38.99
C PRO A 5 -63.08 -13.17 37.92
N VAL A 6 -62.51 -12.11 37.31
CA VAL A 6 -61.09 -11.77 37.01
C VAL A 6 -60.10 -12.86 36.53
N LEU A 7 -59.43 -12.58 35.39
CA LEU A 7 -58.15 -13.09 34.81
C LEU A 7 -58.41 -13.50 33.34
N ALA A 8 -57.72 -13.05 32.29
CA ALA A 8 -56.43 -12.40 32.17
C ALA A 8 -56.39 -11.58 30.87
N ARG A 9 -55.72 -10.42 30.95
CA ARG A 9 -55.15 -9.72 29.80
C ARG A 9 -54.18 -10.66 29.08
N VAL A 10 -54.47 -11.07 27.85
CA VAL A 10 -53.43 -11.39 26.87
C VAL A 10 -53.85 -10.77 25.55
N CYS A 11 -53.25 -9.62 25.27
CA CYS A 11 -53.24 -8.98 23.97
C CYS A 11 -52.69 -9.96 22.93
N LEU A 12 -53.55 -10.44 22.03
CA LEU A 12 -53.14 -10.95 20.73
C LEU A 12 -52.80 -9.74 19.83
N ILE A 13 -51.71 -9.05 20.15
CA ILE A 13 -50.96 -8.31 19.13
C ILE A 13 -50.13 -9.38 18.44
N GLY A 14 -50.66 -9.88 17.32
CA GLY A 14 -49.87 -10.66 16.38
C GLY A 14 -48.62 -9.87 16.03
N LEU A 15 -47.48 -10.42 16.41
CA LEU A 15 -46.14 -9.97 16.06
C LEU A 15 -46.01 -9.91 14.53
N PHE A 16 -46.39 -8.78 13.94
CA PHE A 16 -45.68 -8.28 12.77
C PHE A 16 -44.42 -7.61 13.32
N THR A 17 -43.37 -8.40 13.58
CA THR A 17 -42.02 -7.85 13.45
C THR A 17 -41.91 -7.41 12.00
N PRO A 18 -41.79 -6.11 11.68
CA PRO A 18 -41.27 -5.77 10.37
C PRO A 18 -39.89 -6.42 10.34
N ALA A 19 -39.70 -7.42 9.48
CA ALA A 19 -38.37 -7.65 8.96
C ALA A 19 -37.98 -6.30 8.40
N VAL A 20 -37.14 -5.56 9.15
CA VAL A 20 -36.46 -4.40 8.62
C VAL A 20 -35.63 -4.99 7.49
N ALA A 21 -36.19 -4.97 6.29
CA ALA A 21 -35.42 -5.14 5.08
C ALA A 21 -34.40 -4.01 5.18
N LEU A 22 -33.18 -4.36 5.60
CA LEU A 22 -32.05 -3.46 5.63
C LEU A 22 -31.93 -2.97 4.21
N ALA A 23 -32.44 -1.76 3.95
CA ALA A 23 -32.33 -1.14 2.66
C ALA A 23 -30.83 -1.01 2.40
N LEU A 24 -30.31 -1.82 1.49
CA LEU A 24 -28.99 -1.63 0.91
C LEU A 24 -28.92 -0.15 0.51
N SER A 25 -27.93 0.59 1.01
CA SER A 25 -27.67 1.92 0.47
C SER A 25 -27.60 1.76 -1.05
N PRO A 26 -28.34 2.56 -1.82
CA PRO A 26 -28.37 2.37 -3.25
C PRO A 26 -26.94 2.45 -3.81
N PRO A 27 -26.65 1.71 -4.89
CA PRO A 27 -25.41 1.91 -5.63
C PRO A 27 -25.22 3.41 -5.89
N ASP A 28 -23.98 3.89 -5.83
CA ASP A 28 -23.65 5.30 -6.07
C ASP A 28 -23.14 5.46 -7.52
N PRO A 29 -24.05 5.52 -8.52
CA PRO A 29 -23.65 5.63 -9.93
C PRO A 29 -22.90 6.94 -10.22
N GLU A 30 -23.10 7.98 -9.40
CA GLU A 30 -22.37 9.24 -9.54
C GLU A 30 -20.90 9.06 -9.11
N TRP A 31 -20.64 8.31 -8.03
CA TRP A 31 -19.30 7.91 -7.63
C TRP A 31 -18.59 7.09 -8.71
N VAL A 32 -19.24 6.04 -9.25
CA VAL A 32 -18.66 5.21 -10.31
C VAL A 32 -18.29 6.04 -11.53
N ALA A 33 -19.20 6.91 -11.98
CA ALA A 33 -18.96 7.79 -13.11
C ALA A 33 -17.78 8.75 -12.84
N LYS A 34 -17.72 9.36 -11.65
CA LYS A 34 -16.61 10.25 -11.26
C LYS A 34 -15.27 9.52 -11.21
N VAL A 35 -15.22 8.33 -10.64
CA VAL A 35 -13.99 7.52 -10.55
C VAL A 35 -13.54 7.04 -11.93
N ALA A 36 -14.46 6.59 -12.77
CA ALA A 36 -14.16 6.21 -14.15
C ALA A 36 -13.65 7.39 -14.97
N GLU A 37 -14.30 8.57 -14.87
CA GLU A 37 -13.86 9.79 -15.54
C GLU A 37 -12.47 10.23 -15.06
N ALA A 38 -12.22 10.22 -13.74
CA ALA A 38 -10.93 10.57 -13.17
C ALA A 38 -9.82 9.61 -13.62
N THR A 39 -10.10 8.31 -13.62
CA THR A 39 -9.18 7.26 -14.06
C THR A 39 -8.87 7.41 -15.55
N GLU A 40 -9.88 7.62 -16.38
CA GLU A 40 -9.73 7.82 -17.83
C GLU A 40 -8.97 9.13 -18.14
N ARG A 41 -9.25 10.21 -17.43
CA ARG A 41 -8.49 11.47 -17.53
C ARG A 41 -7.02 11.25 -17.18
N GLN A 42 -6.74 10.55 -16.08
CA GLN A 42 -5.37 10.24 -15.67
C GLN A 42 -4.66 9.37 -16.72
N ARG A 43 -5.33 8.31 -17.18
CA ARG A 43 -4.81 7.38 -18.19
C ARG A 43 -4.47 8.08 -19.49
N SER A 44 -5.45 8.81 -20.05
CA SER A 44 -5.29 9.51 -21.33
C SER A 44 -4.29 10.65 -21.23
N SER A 45 -4.32 11.45 -20.15
CA SER A 45 -3.35 12.53 -19.93
C SER A 45 -1.93 11.98 -19.90
N PHE A 46 -1.71 10.93 -19.12
CA PHE A 46 -0.37 10.39 -18.92
C PHE A 46 0.16 9.64 -20.15
N ASP A 47 -0.64 8.79 -20.79
CA ASP A 47 -0.23 8.12 -22.03
C ASP A 47 0.08 9.15 -23.14
N ASN A 48 -0.64 10.28 -23.19
CA ASN A 48 -0.36 11.34 -24.15
C ASN A 48 0.90 12.15 -23.83
N SER A 49 1.24 12.35 -22.56
CA SER A 49 2.38 13.16 -22.14
C SER A 49 3.69 12.38 -21.98
N ILE A 50 3.64 11.05 -21.78
CA ILE A 50 4.83 10.28 -21.38
C ILE A 50 5.99 10.38 -22.38
N GLY A 51 5.69 10.38 -23.68
CA GLY A 51 6.72 10.57 -24.70
C GLY A 51 7.39 11.94 -24.62
N SER A 52 6.66 12.99 -24.22
CA SER A 52 7.27 14.32 -24.00
C SER A 52 8.10 14.34 -22.73
N LEU A 53 7.63 13.76 -21.61
CA LEU A 53 8.41 13.69 -20.37
C LEU A 53 9.79 13.05 -20.58
N VAL A 54 9.84 11.96 -21.34
CA VAL A 54 11.10 11.28 -21.67
C VAL A 54 11.97 12.14 -22.58
N ARG A 55 11.40 12.82 -23.59
CA ARG A 55 12.13 13.77 -24.45
C ARG A 55 12.63 15.01 -23.70
N ASP A 56 11.91 15.43 -22.66
CA ASP A 56 12.23 16.57 -21.81
C ASP A 56 13.28 16.23 -20.74
N GLY A 57 13.89 15.04 -20.83
CA GLY A 57 15.04 14.63 -20.03
C GLY A 57 14.72 13.68 -18.88
N MET A 58 13.46 13.30 -18.65
CA MET A 58 13.14 12.30 -17.63
C MET A 58 13.54 10.89 -18.07
N ALA A 59 13.91 10.05 -17.11
CA ALA A 59 14.00 8.61 -17.27
C ALA A 59 12.63 7.95 -16.98
N LEU A 60 12.44 6.73 -17.48
CA LEU A 60 11.33 5.87 -17.12
C LEU A 60 11.87 4.63 -16.40
N LEU A 61 11.61 4.54 -15.10
CA LEU A 61 12.01 3.41 -14.28
C LEU A 61 10.89 2.39 -14.19
N VAL A 62 11.23 1.12 -14.42
CA VAL A 62 10.40 -0.04 -14.13
C VAL A 62 11.03 -0.81 -12.98
N ILE A 63 10.28 -0.96 -11.90
CA ILE A 63 10.75 -1.59 -10.66
C ILE A 63 9.69 -2.55 -10.12
N PRO A 64 10.02 -3.82 -9.82
CA PRO A 64 9.06 -4.74 -9.25
C PRO A 64 8.81 -4.45 -7.77
N THR A 65 7.60 -4.76 -7.35
CA THR A 65 7.10 -4.79 -5.96
C THR A 65 6.42 -6.13 -5.75
N ILE A 66 6.02 -6.46 -4.52
CA ILE A 66 5.22 -7.68 -4.27
C ILE A 66 3.86 -7.56 -4.97
N ASN A 67 3.33 -8.65 -5.51
CA ASN A 67 1.94 -8.65 -5.98
C ASN A 67 1.03 -9.04 -4.82
N LEU A 68 0.28 -8.08 -4.27
CA LEU A 68 -0.65 -8.36 -3.18
C LEU A 68 -1.79 -9.30 -3.61
N ASP A 69 -2.08 -9.44 -4.89
CA ASP A 69 -3.15 -10.29 -5.42
C ASP A 69 -2.71 -11.76 -5.61
N ALA A 70 -1.40 -12.06 -5.52
CA ALA A 70 -0.87 -13.39 -5.84
C ALA A 70 -1.32 -14.52 -4.89
N GLY A 71 -1.73 -14.18 -3.65
CA GLY A 71 -2.10 -15.14 -2.62
C GLY A 71 -3.57 -15.60 -2.65
N GLY A 72 -4.36 -15.12 -3.61
CA GLY A 72 -5.81 -15.30 -3.60
C GLY A 72 -6.54 -14.38 -2.62
N PRO A 73 -7.88 -14.45 -2.55
CA PRO A 73 -8.69 -13.50 -1.82
C PRO A 73 -8.51 -13.62 -0.30
N ARG A 74 -8.06 -12.55 0.35
CA ARG A 74 -7.99 -12.45 1.82
C ARG A 74 -9.36 -12.32 2.47
N ASN A 75 -9.48 -12.76 3.72
CA ASN A 75 -10.64 -12.47 4.56
C ASN A 75 -10.44 -11.17 5.35
N PHE A 76 -11.03 -10.05 4.89
CA PHE A 76 -10.90 -8.76 5.58
C PHE A 76 -11.78 -8.62 6.84
N ASP A 77 -12.66 -9.59 7.10
CA ASP A 77 -13.39 -9.66 8.38
C ASP A 77 -12.47 -10.09 9.54
N ASP A 78 -11.40 -10.83 9.24
CA ASP A 78 -10.36 -11.17 10.21
C ASP A 78 -9.43 -9.97 10.46
N ALA A 79 -9.33 -9.56 11.73
CA ALA A 79 -8.56 -8.38 12.12
C ALA A 79 -7.06 -8.54 11.82
N ALA A 80 -6.48 -9.71 12.13
CA ALA A 80 -5.05 -9.96 11.90
C ALA A 80 -4.70 -9.95 10.40
N THR A 81 -5.57 -10.51 9.57
CA THR A 81 -5.44 -10.47 8.10
C THR A 81 -5.48 -9.02 7.59
N ARG A 82 -6.41 -8.20 8.09
CA ARG A 82 -6.52 -6.79 7.70
C ARG A 82 -5.30 -5.98 8.17
N GLU A 83 -4.85 -6.15 9.40
CA GLU A 83 -3.64 -5.46 9.91
C GLU A 83 -2.40 -5.81 9.08
N LYS A 84 -2.20 -7.10 8.78
CA LYS A 84 -1.11 -7.55 7.90
C LYS A 84 -1.22 -6.93 6.51
N PHE A 85 -2.42 -6.95 5.92
CA PHE A 85 -2.64 -6.37 4.60
C PHE A 85 -2.39 -4.86 4.58
N LEU A 86 -2.91 -4.11 5.56
CA LEU A 86 -2.72 -2.66 5.65
C LEU A 86 -1.24 -2.29 5.80
N ARG A 87 -0.45 -3.09 6.51
CA ARG A 87 1.01 -2.92 6.56
C ARG A 87 1.65 -3.13 5.18
N GLN A 88 1.33 -4.23 4.50
CA GLN A 88 1.86 -4.52 3.15
C GLN A 88 1.41 -3.48 2.11
N GLN A 89 0.14 -3.06 2.18
CA GLN A 89 -0.46 -2.06 1.30
C GLN A 89 0.12 -0.67 1.55
N SER A 90 0.55 -0.33 2.76
CA SER A 90 1.13 0.98 3.06
C SER A 90 2.65 1.05 2.86
N LEU A 91 3.30 -0.09 2.64
CA LEU A 91 4.74 -0.18 2.48
C LEU A 91 5.22 0.56 1.23
N MET A 92 6.20 1.45 1.41
CA MET A 92 6.92 2.14 0.36
C MET A 92 8.42 2.06 0.62
N MET A 93 9.14 1.69 -0.44
CA MET A 93 10.59 1.75 -0.54
C MET A 93 10.94 3.07 -1.21
N ARG A 94 11.66 3.95 -0.50
CA ARG A 94 12.03 5.28 -1.00
C ARG A 94 13.51 5.33 -1.33
N TRP A 95 13.80 5.66 -2.58
CA TRP A 95 15.14 5.94 -3.07
C TRP A 95 15.33 7.44 -3.14
N ASN A 96 16.22 7.98 -2.31
CA ASN A 96 16.52 9.42 -2.33
C ASN A 96 17.66 9.69 -3.31
N ASN A 97 17.56 10.78 -4.06
CA ASN A 97 18.65 11.24 -4.91
C ASN A 97 19.86 11.63 -4.03
N LYS A 98 21.05 11.25 -4.46
CA LYS A 98 22.30 11.44 -3.73
C LYS A 98 22.70 12.91 -3.61
N THR A 99 22.45 13.70 -4.63
CA THR A 99 22.90 15.10 -4.72
C THR A 99 21.76 16.07 -4.49
N GLU A 100 20.60 15.80 -5.09
CA GLU A 100 19.42 16.68 -5.06
C GLU A 100 18.41 16.22 -4.01
N ARG A 101 18.44 16.81 -2.81
CA ARG A 101 17.76 16.27 -1.62
C ARG A 101 16.24 16.08 -1.73
N ASP A 102 15.57 16.89 -2.55
CA ASP A 102 14.12 16.84 -2.67
C ASP A 102 13.65 15.72 -3.61
N TYR A 103 14.49 15.29 -4.54
CA TYR A 103 14.15 14.31 -5.57
C TYR A 103 14.19 12.89 -5.02
N ALA A 104 13.15 12.12 -5.31
CA ALA A 104 13.04 10.75 -4.87
C ALA A 104 12.26 9.85 -5.83
N ILE A 105 12.39 8.56 -5.59
CA ILE A 105 11.58 7.51 -6.21
C ILE A 105 10.89 6.78 -5.08
N THR A 106 9.55 6.76 -5.06
CA THR A 106 8.80 5.84 -4.20
C THR A 106 8.23 4.68 -4.99
N ALA A 107 8.55 3.46 -4.56
CA ALA A 107 8.00 2.22 -5.08
C ALA A 107 7.29 1.44 -3.97
N GLY A 108 6.12 0.87 -4.25
CA GLY A 108 5.31 0.13 -3.29
C GLY A 108 3.82 0.39 -3.46
N HIS A 109 3.01 -0.15 -2.54
CA HIS A 109 1.55 0.01 -2.60
C HIS A 109 1.06 1.20 -1.80
N GLY A 110 1.92 1.90 -1.08
CA GLY A 110 1.50 3.02 -0.24
C GLY A 110 0.84 4.14 -1.05
N LYS A 111 0.24 5.09 -0.32
CA LYS A 111 -0.33 6.28 -0.94
C LYS A 111 0.80 7.23 -1.35
N HIS A 112 1.06 7.31 -2.65
CA HIS A 112 2.06 8.22 -3.21
C HIS A 112 1.55 9.67 -3.15
N LYS A 113 2.41 10.58 -2.67
CA LYS A 113 2.20 12.02 -2.80
C LYS A 113 2.82 12.44 -4.11
N PHE A 114 2.00 12.58 -5.14
CA PHE A 114 2.46 13.00 -6.46
C PHE A 114 2.82 14.49 -6.41
N ASP A 115 4.11 14.79 -6.47
CA ASP A 115 4.62 16.14 -6.62
C ASP A 115 5.72 16.20 -7.69
N HIS A 116 6.31 17.37 -7.90
CA HIS A 116 7.33 17.57 -8.93
C HIS A 116 8.61 16.74 -8.71
N PHE A 117 8.91 16.41 -7.44
CA PHE A 117 10.16 15.78 -7.03
C PHE A 117 10.04 14.26 -6.85
N ASP A 118 8.83 13.76 -6.61
CA ASP A 118 8.48 12.33 -6.61
C ASP A 118 7.14 12.12 -7.34
N LEU A 119 7.24 11.67 -8.60
CA LEU A 119 6.08 11.47 -9.46
C LEU A 119 5.36 10.14 -9.23
N GLY A 120 5.90 9.24 -8.40
CA GLY A 120 5.34 7.92 -8.10
C GLY A 120 4.98 7.03 -9.32
N PRO A 121 4.41 5.86 -9.09
CA PRO A 121 3.98 4.95 -10.15
C PRO A 121 2.80 5.52 -10.90
N ARG A 122 2.89 5.50 -12.23
CA ARG A 122 1.85 5.98 -13.14
C ARG A 122 1.18 4.85 -13.90
N PHE A 123 1.80 3.68 -13.94
CA PHE A 123 1.26 2.45 -14.48
C PHE A 123 1.83 1.26 -13.71
N GLN A 124 1.07 0.18 -13.55
CA GLN A 124 1.56 -1.05 -12.95
C GLN A 124 1.02 -2.31 -13.63
N THR A 125 1.81 -3.37 -13.73
CA THR A 125 1.37 -4.64 -14.33
C THR A 125 1.89 -5.85 -13.55
N PRO A 126 1.03 -6.79 -13.14
CA PRO A 126 1.43 -7.96 -12.38
C PRO A 126 1.97 -9.09 -13.27
N ASN A 127 2.93 -9.85 -12.76
CA ASN A 127 3.28 -11.16 -13.27
C ASN A 127 3.60 -12.10 -12.09
N GLY A 128 2.72 -13.06 -11.84
CA GLY A 128 2.86 -13.98 -10.71
C GLY A 128 2.94 -13.25 -9.37
N ALA A 129 4.02 -13.50 -8.62
CA ALA A 129 4.23 -12.95 -7.28
C ALA A 129 4.71 -11.49 -7.23
N ILE A 130 4.93 -10.84 -8.39
CA ILE A 130 5.45 -9.47 -8.45
C ILE A 130 4.55 -8.55 -9.29
N THR A 131 4.55 -7.28 -8.95
CA THR A 131 3.92 -6.20 -9.72
C THR A 131 4.98 -5.20 -10.15
N TYR A 132 5.14 -5.02 -11.45
CA TYR A 132 6.05 -4.03 -12.02
C TYR A 132 5.39 -2.66 -11.99
N GLN A 133 6.04 -1.70 -11.35
CA GLN A 133 5.62 -0.30 -11.32
C GLN A 133 6.46 0.52 -12.28
N VAL A 134 5.79 1.35 -13.08
CA VAL A 134 6.41 2.24 -14.06
C VAL A 134 6.32 3.67 -13.55
N ILE A 135 7.48 4.29 -13.33
CA ILE A 135 7.68 5.55 -12.62
C ILE A 135 8.48 6.49 -13.52
N PRO A 136 7.98 7.67 -13.91
CA PRO A 136 8.80 8.73 -14.48
C PRO A 136 9.72 9.31 -13.40
N VAL A 137 11.01 9.41 -13.68
CA VAL A 137 12.02 9.80 -12.69
C VAL A 137 12.99 10.81 -13.30
N TRP A 138 13.38 11.81 -12.53
CA TRP A 138 14.45 12.72 -12.94
C TRP A 138 15.81 11.99 -13.00
N PRO A 139 16.74 12.35 -13.89
CA PRO A 139 18.06 11.74 -13.92
C PRO A 139 18.83 11.90 -12.60
N GLY A 140 19.68 10.95 -12.26
CA GLY A 140 20.52 11.04 -11.07
C GLY A 140 20.93 9.69 -10.48
N GLU A 141 21.76 9.72 -9.43
CA GLU A 141 22.06 8.56 -8.60
C GLU A 141 21.07 8.51 -7.42
N TYR A 142 20.29 7.45 -7.34
CA TYR A 142 19.29 7.22 -6.30
C TYR A 142 19.72 6.11 -5.36
N ARG A 143 19.44 6.28 -4.06
CA ARG A 143 19.88 5.39 -2.98
C ARG A 143 18.68 4.95 -2.15
N LEU A 144 18.46 3.64 -2.05
CA LEU A 144 17.45 3.06 -1.17
C LEU A 144 17.91 3.16 0.28
N ASN A 145 17.40 4.13 1.01
CA ASN A 145 17.79 4.42 2.39
C ASN A 145 16.63 4.84 3.31
N VAL A 146 15.40 4.82 2.77
CA VAL A 146 14.18 5.10 3.54
C VAL A 146 13.11 4.06 3.23
N ILE A 147 12.44 3.57 4.27
CA ILE A 147 11.26 2.71 4.14
C ILE A 147 10.16 3.33 5.00
N THR A 148 8.93 3.40 4.48
CA THR A 148 7.77 3.84 5.24
C THR A 148 6.65 2.83 5.16
N TYR A 149 5.95 2.59 6.26
CA TYR A 149 4.75 1.76 6.30
C TYR A 149 3.89 2.15 7.50
N ARG A 150 2.66 1.64 7.52
CA ARG A 150 1.74 1.75 8.66
C ARG A 150 1.70 0.45 9.42
N GLN A 151 1.55 0.55 10.73
CA GLN A 151 1.37 -0.60 11.61
C GLN A 151 0.13 -0.36 12.49
N PRO A 152 -1.07 -0.69 11.98
CA PRO A 152 -2.31 -0.60 12.75
C PRO A 152 -2.25 -1.55 13.96
N GLY A 153 -2.93 -1.21 15.04
CA GLY A 153 -3.01 -2.03 16.26
C GLY A 153 -1.75 -2.02 17.13
N ALA A 154 -0.64 -1.46 16.64
CA ALA A 154 0.61 -1.47 17.38
C ALA A 154 0.74 -0.29 18.35
N THR A 155 1.36 -0.55 19.49
CA THR A 155 1.67 0.44 20.51
C THR A 155 3.09 0.94 20.36
N THR A 156 3.28 2.25 20.47
CA THR A 156 4.62 2.82 20.49
C THR A 156 5.39 2.35 21.72
N PRO A 157 6.66 1.95 21.58
CA PRO A 157 7.53 1.65 22.71
C PRO A 157 7.59 2.82 23.71
N ASN A 158 7.69 2.49 24.99
CA ASN A 158 8.04 3.48 26.00
C ASN A 158 9.51 3.87 25.81
N GLY A 159 9.75 5.08 25.35
CA GLY A 159 11.11 5.62 25.29
C GLY A 159 11.60 5.96 26.69
N THR A 160 12.48 5.14 27.26
CA THR A 160 12.96 5.29 28.64
C THR A 160 14.29 6.02 28.72
N ARG A 161 15.03 6.13 27.61
CA ARG A 161 16.37 6.71 27.56
C ARG A 161 16.66 7.40 26.23
N SER A 162 17.34 8.54 26.29
CA SER A 162 17.96 9.16 25.13
C SER A 162 19.27 8.46 24.76
N TRP A 163 19.50 8.29 23.46
CA TRP A 163 20.75 7.76 22.91
C TRP A 163 21.57 8.88 22.25
N THR A 164 22.87 8.68 22.18
CA THR A 164 23.85 9.60 21.60
C THR A 164 24.06 9.35 20.11
N ILE A 165 24.69 10.29 19.41
CA ILE A 165 25.05 10.11 17.99
C ILE A 165 26.00 8.93 17.82
N ASP A 166 26.96 8.74 18.73
CA ASP A 166 27.90 7.61 18.67
C ASP A 166 27.16 6.27 18.80
N GLU A 167 26.21 6.16 19.74
CA GLU A 167 25.35 4.98 19.86
C GLU A 167 24.50 4.74 18.60
N ALA A 168 24.08 5.80 17.90
CA ALA A 168 23.33 5.69 16.64
C ALA A 168 24.19 5.23 15.46
N LEU A 169 25.47 5.60 15.42
CA LEU A 169 26.43 5.17 14.40
C LEU A 169 26.84 3.70 14.57
N GLU A 170 26.61 3.09 15.73
CA GLU A 170 26.86 1.66 15.98
C GLU A 170 25.73 0.74 15.51
N GLU A 171 24.56 1.29 15.19
CA GLU A 171 23.34 0.57 14.83
C GLU A 171 23.06 0.71 13.31
N VAL A 172 22.14 -0.10 12.78
CA VAL A 172 21.84 -0.13 11.32
C VAL A 172 21.15 1.15 10.84
N GLY A 173 20.46 1.84 11.75
CA GLY A 173 19.73 3.05 11.44
C GLY A 173 18.81 3.49 12.56
N VAL A 174 17.87 4.37 12.21
CA VAL A 174 16.92 4.97 13.14
C VAL A 174 15.50 4.79 12.59
N SER A 175 14.59 4.31 13.42
CA SER A 175 13.16 4.34 13.17
C SER A 175 12.54 5.56 13.83
N THR A 176 11.61 6.19 13.13
CA THR A 176 10.70 7.21 13.67
C THR A 176 9.29 6.62 13.66
N LEU A 177 8.68 6.57 14.84
CA LEU A 177 7.37 6.00 15.11
C LEU A 177 6.43 7.15 15.46
N ILE A 178 5.50 7.42 14.55
CA ILE A 178 4.51 8.50 14.67
C ILE A 178 3.20 7.88 15.07
N GLU A 179 2.69 8.19 16.27
CA GLU A 179 1.39 7.67 16.73
C GLU A 179 0.28 8.11 15.77
N THR A 180 -0.58 7.17 15.40
CA THR A 180 -1.77 7.43 14.59
C THR A 180 -3.00 6.81 15.23
N THR A 181 -4.16 7.43 15.00
CA THR A 181 -5.45 6.83 15.32
C THR A 181 -6.20 6.63 14.02
N ASP A 182 -6.51 5.37 13.72
CA ASP A 182 -7.31 4.95 12.59
C ASP A 182 -8.74 4.62 13.03
N ILE A 183 -9.66 4.66 12.07
CA ILE A 183 -11.03 4.19 12.27
C ILE A 183 -11.07 2.71 11.87
N GLY A 184 -11.31 1.85 12.85
CA GLY A 184 -11.68 0.46 12.65
C GLY A 184 -13.19 0.27 12.72
N TYR A 185 -13.64 -0.92 12.34
CA TYR A 185 -15.05 -1.27 12.38
C TYR A 185 -15.24 -2.65 13.00
N LYS A 186 -16.30 -2.78 13.80
CA LYS A 186 -16.73 -4.05 14.39
C LYS A 186 -18.14 -4.37 13.91
N LYS A 187 -18.34 -5.59 13.40
CA LYS A 187 -19.68 -6.07 13.04
C LYS A 187 -20.49 -6.33 14.30
N THR A 188 -21.68 -5.73 14.39
CA THR A 188 -22.63 -5.96 15.48
C THR A 188 -23.92 -6.62 15.00
N GLY A 189 -24.14 -6.66 13.68
CA GLY A 189 -25.20 -7.39 13.02
C GLY A 189 -24.78 -7.88 11.63
N PRO A 190 -25.70 -8.47 10.85
CA PRO A 190 -25.43 -8.82 9.46
C PRO A 190 -25.14 -7.54 8.68
N TRP A 191 -24.00 -7.51 8.00
CA TRP A 191 -23.72 -6.46 7.03
C TRP A 191 -24.66 -6.57 5.83
N PRO A 192 -24.94 -5.46 5.14
CA PRO A 192 -25.61 -5.52 3.85
C PRO A 192 -24.81 -6.44 2.92
N GLN A 193 -25.41 -7.56 2.50
CA GLN A 193 -24.79 -8.48 1.55
C GLN A 193 -25.33 -8.17 0.15
N TYR A 194 -24.41 -7.93 -0.77
CA TYR A 194 -24.69 -7.79 -2.19
C TYR A 194 -24.64 -9.16 -2.85
N GLU A 195 -25.53 -9.45 -3.81
CA GLU A 195 -25.54 -10.74 -4.53
C GLU A 195 -24.26 -10.93 -5.36
N LYS A 196 -23.70 -9.83 -5.88
CA LYS A 196 -22.39 -9.76 -6.54
C LYS A 196 -21.54 -8.68 -5.88
N ALA A 197 -20.22 -8.86 -5.94
CA ALA A 197 -19.24 -7.91 -5.42
C ALA A 197 -19.34 -6.50 -6.04
N THR A 198 -20.06 -6.36 -7.16
CA THR A 198 -20.17 -5.14 -7.97
C THR A 198 -21.51 -4.45 -7.78
N ASP A 199 -22.45 -5.09 -7.06
CA ASP A 199 -23.75 -4.49 -6.77
C ASP A 199 -23.66 -3.46 -5.62
N ASP A 200 -22.47 -3.28 -5.01
CA ASP A 200 -22.19 -2.21 -4.05
C ASP A 200 -22.13 -0.81 -4.69
N GLY A 201 -22.12 -0.75 -6.03
CA GLY A 201 -22.04 0.47 -6.81
C GLY A 201 -20.71 1.19 -6.71
N LEU A 202 -19.60 0.48 -6.52
CA LEU A 202 -18.26 1.09 -6.40
C LEU A 202 -17.35 0.93 -7.65
N GLY A 203 -17.80 0.21 -8.69
CA GLY A 203 -17.03 -0.09 -9.91
C GLY A 203 -16.50 -1.52 -9.93
N GLU A 204 -15.38 -1.81 -10.60
CA GLU A 204 -14.69 -3.11 -10.62
C GLU A 204 -13.15 -2.98 -10.59
N GLY A 205 -12.43 -3.91 -9.95
CA GLY A 205 -10.95 -3.97 -10.05
C GLY A 205 -10.21 -2.68 -9.67
N CYS A 206 -9.18 -2.35 -10.46
CA CYS A 206 -8.19 -1.31 -10.12
C CYS A 206 -8.66 0.15 -10.22
N GLU A 207 -9.72 0.43 -10.98
CA GLU A 207 -10.33 1.77 -11.07
C GLU A 207 -10.87 2.24 -9.72
N VAL A 208 -11.36 1.32 -8.88
CA VAL A 208 -11.90 1.61 -7.54
C VAL A 208 -10.88 2.36 -6.66
N VAL A 209 -9.61 2.04 -6.84
CA VAL A 209 -8.48 2.63 -6.10
C VAL A 209 -7.64 3.57 -6.97
N VAL A 210 -8.19 3.99 -8.12
CA VAL A 210 -7.60 4.95 -9.07
C VAL A 210 -6.16 4.57 -9.46
N ARG A 211 -5.94 3.27 -9.70
CA ARG A 211 -4.66 2.76 -10.21
C ARG A 211 -4.79 2.34 -11.67
N LEU A 212 -3.79 2.73 -12.46
CA LEU A 212 -3.72 2.35 -13.86
C LEU A 212 -2.97 1.02 -14.00
N GLY A 213 -3.62 0.04 -14.62
CA GLY A 213 -3.08 -1.29 -14.85
C GLY A 213 -3.74 -2.37 -13.99
N GLY A 214 -2.96 -3.35 -13.53
CA GLY A 214 -3.45 -4.50 -12.72
C GLY A 214 -2.72 -4.67 -11.39
N GLY A 215 -3.02 -5.73 -10.64
CA GLY A 215 -2.32 -6.04 -9.38
C GLY A 215 -2.80 -5.17 -8.21
N CYS A 216 -4.11 -4.89 -8.15
CA CYS A 216 -4.71 -4.16 -7.05
C CYS A 216 -6.15 -4.59 -6.71
N ASP A 217 -6.51 -5.82 -7.05
CA ASP A 217 -7.81 -6.40 -6.75
C ASP A 217 -8.03 -6.52 -5.23
N GLU A 218 -7.00 -6.90 -4.48
CA GLU A 218 -7.08 -6.97 -3.02
C GLU A 218 -7.22 -5.59 -2.38
N ALA A 219 -6.58 -4.56 -2.96
CA ALA A 219 -6.75 -3.18 -2.50
C ALA A 219 -8.18 -2.68 -2.78
N ALA A 220 -8.76 -3.05 -3.92
CA ALA A 220 -10.16 -2.75 -4.24
C ALA A 220 -11.12 -3.49 -3.29
N ARG A 221 -10.86 -4.77 -2.96
CA ARG A 221 -11.65 -5.53 -1.99
C ARG A 221 -11.57 -4.95 -0.58
N GLU A 222 -10.40 -4.52 -0.14
CA GLU A 222 -10.22 -3.86 1.15
C GLU A 222 -11.00 -2.52 1.20
N PHE A 223 -10.91 -1.71 0.15
CA PHE A 223 -11.68 -0.47 0.05
C PHE A 223 -13.20 -0.72 0.13
N ARG A 224 -13.71 -1.73 -0.60
CA ARG A 224 -15.13 -2.09 -0.55
C ARG A 224 -15.55 -2.59 0.83
N TRP A 225 -14.68 -3.34 1.49
CA TRP A 225 -14.91 -3.78 2.86
C TRP A 225 -15.07 -2.57 3.79
N GLN A 226 -14.16 -1.58 3.71
CA GLN A 226 -14.27 -0.35 4.49
C GLN A 226 -15.57 0.42 4.20
N ARG A 227 -15.95 0.58 2.92
CA ARG A 227 -17.19 1.24 2.53
C ARG A 227 -18.44 0.49 3.02
N SER A 228 -18.43 -0.83 2.96
CA SER A 228 -19.52 -1.67 3.49
C SER A 228 -19.64 -1.52 5.00
N ALA A 229 -18.50 -1.43 5.70
CA ALA A 229 -18.47 -1.19 7.14
C ALA A 229 -19.06 0.18 7.51
N GLN A 230 -18.71 1.23 6.77
CA GLN A 230 -19.27 2.59 6.94
C GLN A 230 -20.79 2.59 6.77
N ARG A 231 -21.30 1.98 5.70
CA ARG A 231 -22.76 1.81 5.49
C ARG A 231 -23.40 1.01 6.62
N GLY A 232 -22.69 0.01 7.15
CA GLY A 232 -23.12 -0.76 8.32
C GLY A 232 -23.25 0.10 9.58
N VAL A 233 -22.35 1.07 9.79
CA VAL A 233 -22.44 2.03 10.91
C VAL A 233 -23.68 2.90 10.75
N GLU A 234 -23.89 3.46 9.54
CA GLU A 234 -25.08 4.27 9.24
C GLU A 234 -26.39 3.48 9.44
N ALA A 235 -26.38 2.18 9.16
CA ALA A 235 -27.51 1.27 9.33
C ALA A 235 -27.62 0.65 10.75
N GLY A 236 -26.70 0.94 11.66
CA GLY A 236 -26.68 0.37 13.02
C GLY A 236 -26.31 -1.12 13.11
N THR A 237 -25.66 -1.69 12.09
CA THR A 237 -25.17 -3.09 12.04
C THR A 237 -23.65 -3.21 12.15
N ALA A 238 -22.96 -2.09 12.33
CA ALA A 238 -21.55 -2.01 12.71
C ALA A 238 -21.31 -0.86 13.69
N GLU A 239 -20.20 -0.93 14.40
CA GLU A 239 -19.69 0.13 15.29
C GLU A 239 -18.33 0.60 14.80
N GLU A 240 -18.09 1.91 14.86
CA GLU A 240 -16.74 2.47 14.72
C GLU A 240 -15.95 2.24 16.00
N LEU A 241 -14.65 1.96 15.83
CA LEU A 241 -13.71 1.80 16.92
C LEU A 241 -12.44 2.57 16.61
N GLU A 242 -11.90 3.28 17.60
CA GLU A 242 -10.57 3.86 17.48
C GLU A 242 -9.51 2.76 17.52
N VAL A 243 -8.76 2.62 16.44
CA VAL A 243 -7.63 1.71 16.33
C VAL A 243 -6.36 2.52 16.40
N ARG A 244 -5.70 2.48 17.55
CA ARG A 244 -4.36 3.05 17.70
C ARG A 244 -3.38 2.28 16.82
N GLY A 245 -2.41 2.98 16.27
CA GLY A 245 -1.34 2.40 15.47
C GLY A 245 -0.20 3.39 15.35
N MET A 246 0.68 3.14 14.39
CA MET A 246 1.74 4.06 14.07
C MET A 246 2.07 4.09 12.59
N THR A 247 2.55 5.24 12.13
CA THR A 247 3.32 5.33 10.90
C THR A 247 4.79 5.15 11.25
N VAL A 248 5.43 4.22 10.57
CA VAL A 248 6.85 3.90 10.76
C VAL A 248 7.62 4.47 9.59
N GLN A 249 8.67 5.22 9.90
CA GLN A 249 9.67 5.65 8.94
C GLN A 249 11.05 5.14 9.38
N LEU A 250 11.70 4.39 8.52
CA LEU A 250 13.05 3.87 8.75
C LEU A 250 14.05 4.69 7.95
N HIS A 251 15.13 5.11 8.58
CA HIS A 251 16.28 5.76 7.95
C HIS A 251 17.53 4.93 8.25
N PHE A 252 18.30 4.58 7.22
CA PHE A 252 19.43 3.65 7.36
C PHE A 252 20.50 3.93 6.29
N ALA A 253 21.68 3.34 6.43
CA ALA A 253 22.70 3.41 5.37
C ALA A 253 22.18 2.78 4.07
N PRO A 254 22.49 3.31 2.87
CA PRO A 254 21.92 2.80 1.62
C PRO A 254 22.08 1.29 1.44
N ILE A 255 20.98 0.58 1.19
CA ILE A 255 21.01 -0.87 0.89
C ILE A 255 21.35 -1.12 -0.58
N ALA A 256 20.88 -0.25 -1.47
CA ALA A 256 21.15 -0.33 -2.90
C ALA A 256 21.19 1.07 -3.53
N SER A 257 21.81 1.18 -4.70
CA SER A 257 21.73 2.36 -5.55
C SER A 257 21.53 2.02 -7.02
N ILE A 258 20.99 2.99 -7.75
CA ILE A 258 20.87 2.96 -9.20
C ILE A 258 21.13 4.36 -9.75
N THR A 259 21.87 4.43 -10.86
CA THR A 259 22.02 5.66 -11.64
C THR A 259 21.04 5.63 -12.80
N LEU A 260 20.31 6.72 -12.97
CA LEU A 260 19.42 6.96 -14.10
C LEU A 260 19.93 8.13 -14.96
N LYS A 261 19.84 7.97 -16.28
CA LYS A 261 20.25 8.94 -17.31
C LYS A 261 19.04 9.54 -18.00
N GLU A 262 19.23 10.70 -18.61
CA GLU A 262 18.19 11.36 -19.39
C GLU A 262 17.64 10.47 -20.51
N GLY A 263 16.31 10.46 -20.66
CA GLY A 263 15.61 9.82 -21.77
C GLY A 263 15.63 8.29 -21.81
N GLU A 264 16.20 7.62 -20.81
CA GLU A 264 16.30 6.16 -20.82
C GLU A 264 15.07 5.47 -20.23
N VAL A 265 14.84 4.23 -20.64
CA VAL A 265 13.83 3.34 -20.08
C VAL A 265 14.54 2.15 -19.45
N VAL A 266 14.45 2.02 -18.12
CA VAL A 266 15.27 1.08 -17.35
C VAL A 266 14.41 0.16 -16.49
N LEU A 267 14.62 -1.14 -16.62
CA LEU A 267 14.18 -2.15 -15.66
C LEU A 267 15.26 -2.36 -14.60
N THR A 268 14.91 -2.38 -13.33
CA THR A 268 15.82 -2.77 -12.26
C THR A 268 15.17 -3.73 -11.27
N ASP A 269 15.95 -4.21 -10.31
CA ASP A 269 15.42 -5.06 -9.25
C ASP A 269 14.66 -4.24 -8.21
N GLY A 270 13.63 -4.85 -7.65
CA GLY A 270 12.87 -4.32 -6.54
C GLY A 270 13.44 -4.74 -5.21
N PHE A 271 12.93 -4.12 -4.15
CA PHE A 271 13.20 -4.51 -2.78
C PHE A 271 11.89 -4.42 -2.00
N VAL A 272 11.76 -5.19 -0.94
CA VAL A 272 10.61 -5.13 -0.04
C VAL A 272 11.06 -5.45 1.39
N LEU A 273 10.49 -4.75 2.37
CA LEU A 273 10.69 -5.06 3.78
C LEU A 273 10.06 -6.42 4.12
N MET A 274 10.79 -7.29 4.81
CA MET A 274 10.27 -8.57 5.30
C MET A 274 9.23 -8.37 6.41
N ASP A 275 8.27 -9.29 6.53
CA ASP A 275 7.16 -9.19 7.49
C ASP A 275 7.65 -9.10 8.96
N ASP A 276 8.77 -9.68 9.33
CA ASP A 276 9.32 -9.67 10.70
C ASP A 276 10.35 -8.54 10.95
N GLN A 277 10.49 -7.61 10.00
CA GLN A 277 11.49 -6.53 10.03
C GLN A 277 10.85 -5.13 10.12
N PRO A 278 11.56 -4.12 10.65
CA PRO A 278 12.89 -4.18 11.25
C PRO A 278 12.86 -4.71 12.69
N VAL A 279 14.02 -5.12 13.21
CA VAL A 279 14.19 -5.36 14.65
C VAL A 279 14.65 -4.07 15.31
N LEU A 280 13.82 -3.53 16.20
CA LEU A 280 14.14 -2.31 16.96
C LEU A 280 14.87 -2.65 18.26
N ASN A 281 15.86 -1.83 18.60
CA ASN A 281 16.51 -1.88 19.90
C ASN A 281 15.63 -1.15 20.92
N MET A 282 14.81 -1.90 21.65
CA MET A 282 13.80 -1.37 22.58
C MET A 282 14.42 -0.61 23.77
N ASP A 283 15.65 -0.95 24.15
CA ASP A 283 16.40 -0.24 25.21
C ASP A 283 16.98 1.10 24.71
N LYS A 284 17.03 1.28 23.39
CA LYS A 284 17.49 2.50 22.71
C LYS A 284 16.33 3.19 21.96
N CYS A 285 15.18 3.30 22.64
CA CYS A 285 14.06 4.12 22.22
C CYS A 285 14.01 5.42 23.04
N GLN A 286 13.90 6.55 22.35
CA GLN A 286 13.73 7.87 22.94
C GLN A 286 12.39 8.47 22.52
N LYS A 287 11.66 9.02 23.49
CA LYS A 287 10.42 9.76 23.22
C LYS A 287 10.75 11.23 23.00
N THR A 288 10.32 11.78 21.88
CA THR A 288 10.35 13.22 21.60
C THR A 288 8.97 13.82 21.87
N ALA A 289 8.80 15.14 21.64
CA ALA A 289 7.52 15.81 21.86
C ALA A 289 6.38 15.30 20.95
N ARG A 290 6.70 14.66 19.82
CA ARG A 290 5.69 14.20 18.83
C ARG A 290 5.85 12.74 18.43
N ASP A 291 7.08 12.23 18.44
CA ASP A 291 7.40 10.93 17.87
C ASP A 291 8.27 10.10 18.83
N THR A 292 8.24 8.78 18.70
CA THR A 292 9.20 7.89 19.36
C THR A 292 10.26 7.48 18.35
N MET A 293 11.54 7.70 18.66
CA MET A 293 12.65 7.29 17.82
C MET A 293 13.39 6.11 18.44
N CYS A 294 13.54 5.01 17.71
CA CYS A 294 14.29 3.85 18.18
C CYS A 294 15.46 3.54 17.25
N LEU A 295 16.57 3.08 17.78
CA LEU A 295 17.65 2.56 16.93
C LEU A 295 17.26 1.19 16.35
N ILE A 296 17.71 0.93 15.13
CA ILE A 296 17.43 -0.29 14.38
C ILE A 296 18.58 -1.27 14.62
N GLN A 297 18.30 -2.37 15.33
CA GLN A 297 19.28 -3.41 15.62
C GLN A 297 19.63 -4.22 14.37
N SER A 298 18.62 -4.59 13.59
CA SER A 298 18.79 -5.25 12.30
C SER A 298 17.66 -4.88 11.34
N LEU A 299 17.99 -4.90 10.05
CA LEU A 299 17.07 -4.63 8.96
C LEU A 299 17.39 -5.57 7.81
N THR A 300 16.41 -6.42 7.49
CA THR A 300 16.49 -7.33 6.34
C THR A 300 15.42 -6.99 5.32
N VAL A 301 15.82 -6.95 4.05
CA VAL A 301 14.92 -6.75 2.90
C VAL A 301 15.03 -7.91 1.93
N GLN A 302 13.94 -8.23 1.26
CA GLN A 302 13.96 -9.16 0.13
C GLN A 302 14.19 -8.37 -1.16
N ARG A 303 15.27 -8.70 -1.88
CA ARG A 303 15.47 -8.30 -3.27
C ARG A 303 14.50 -9.08 -4.16
N LEU A 304 13.90 -8.37 -5.11
CA LEU A 304 12.99 -8.91 -6.12
C LEU A 304 13.70 -8.81 -7.48
N PRO A 305 14.43 -9.85 -7.91
CA PRO A 305 15.16 -9.81 -9.17
C PRO A 305 14.19 -9.61 -10.34
N ALA A 306 14.52 -8.66 -11.21
CA ALA A 306 13.75 -8.41 -12.42
C ALA A 306 14.42 -9.04 -13.64
N SER A 307 13.61 -9.42 -14.63
CA SER A 307 14.11 -9.78 -15.96
C SER A 307 13.19 -9.20 -17.02
N ILE A 308 13.77 -8.84 -18.17
CA ILE A 308 12.99 -8.33 -19.30
C ILE A 308 12.03 -9.42 -19.77
N GLU A 309 12.49 -10.67 -19.82
CA GLU A 309 11.72 -11.83 -20.25
C GLU A 309 10.46 -12.01 -19.38
N ASN A 310 10.60 -11.94 -18.05
CA ASN A 310 9.46 -12.04 -17.14
C ASN A 310 8.55 -10.81 -17.26
N PHE A 311 9.10 -9.61 -17.45
CA PHE A 311 8.29 -8.42 -17.69
C PHE A 311 7.43 -8.55 -18.95
N ARG A 312 7.99 -9.11 -20.04
CA ARG A 312 7.27 -9.31 -21.31
C ARG A 312 6.11 -10.30 -21.24
N GLN A 313 6.05 -11.13 -20.19
CA GLN A 313 4.92 -12.03 -19.93
C GLN A 313 3.77 -11.35 -19.18
N ALA A 314 4.01 -10.19 -18.57
CA ALA A 314 2.97 -9.42 -17.92
C ALA A 314 2.01 -8.82 -18.97
N PRO A 315 0.74 -8.54 -18.60
CA PRO A 315 -0.15 -7.77 -19.45
C PRO A 315 0.49 -6.45 -19.88
N SER A 316 0.44 -6.16 -21.19
CA SER A 316 1.11 -5.00 -21.78
C SER A 316 0.36 -3.69 -21.48
N ALA A 317 1.02 -2.54 -21.58
CA ALA A 317 0.34 -1.26 -21.35
C ALA A 317 -0.79 -1.02 -22.38
N THR A 318 -0.68 -1.61 -23.58
CA THR A 318 -1.74 -1.59 -24.59
C THR A 318 -3.03 -2.27 -24.12
N SER A 319 -2.97 -3.35 -23.32
CA SER A 319 -4.19 -3.99 -22.79
C SER A 319 -4.95 -3.07 -21.82
N PHE A 320 -4.29 -2.05 -21.29
CA PHE A 320 -4.88 -1.00 -20.47
C PHE A 320 -5.06 0.32 -21.25
N LYS A 321 -5.16 0.24 -22.59
CA LYS A 321 -5.36 1.38 -23.50
C LYS A 321 -4.22 2.41 -23.49
N MET A 322 -3.00 2.04 -23.10
CA MET A 322 -1.84 2.94 -23.03
C MET A 322 -0.75 2.56 -24.06
N PRO A 323 -1.02 2.72 -25.38
CA PRO A 323 -0.10 2.27 -26.44
C PRO A 323 1.19 3.08 -26.51
N LYS A 324 1.20 4.37 -26.16
CA LYS A 324 2.42 5.19 -26.18
C LYS A 324 3.37 4.79 -25.05
N MET A 325 2.81 4.46 -23.89
CA MET A 325 3.56 3.81 -22.81
C MET A 325 4.14 2.47 -23.27
N ASP A 326 3.34 1.61 -23.91
CA ASP A 326 3.80 0.31 -24.41
C ASP A 326 5.00 0.45 -25.36
N GLU A 327 4.93 1.42 -26.27
CA GLU A 327 6.00 1.72 -27.22
C GLU A 327 7.32 2.06 -26.53
N LEU A 328 7.31 2.96 -25.54
CA LEU A 328 8.51 3.32 -24.76
C LEU A 328 9.08 2.11 -24.02
N LEU A 329 8.21 1.29 -23.44
CA LEU A 329 8.60 0.10 -22.70
C LEU A 329 9.21 -1.00 -23.59
N ARG A 330 9.09 -0.94 -24.92
CA ARG A 330 9.74 -1.89 -25.85
C ARG A 330 11.27 -1.73 -25.86
N GLY A 331 11.77 -0.51 -25.76
CA GLY A 331 13.20 -0.19 -25.75
C GLY A 331 13.88 -0.36 -24.38
N MET A 332 13.15 -0.85 -23.38
CA MET A 332 13.63 -0.96 -22.01
C MET A 332 14.87 -1.86 -21.89
N VAL A 333 15.85 -1.40 -21.12
CA VAL A 333 17.07 -2.15 -20.80
C VAL A 333 17.11 -2.52 -19.31
N TYR A 334 17.68 -3.69 -19.00
CA TYR A 334 17.92 -4.07 -17.61
C TYR A 334 19.17 -3.36 -17.07
N ARG A 335 19.05 -2.78 -15.87
CA ARG A 335 20.16 -2.23 -15.10
C ARG A 335 20.18 -2.86 -13.73
N LYS A 336 21.22 -3.66 -13.50
CA LYS A 336 21.51 -4.22 -12.19
C LYS A 336 21.81 -3.07 -11.20
N PRO A 337 21.10 -2.98 -10.07
CA PRO A 337 21.43 -2.01 -9.03
C PRO A 337 22.73 -2.40 -8.34
N THR A 338 23.49 -1.42 -7.84
CA THR A 338 24.58 -1.69 -6.91
C THR A 338 23.97 -2.01 -5.56
N VAL A 339 24.03 -3.27 -5.16
CA VAL A 339 23.57 -3.70 -3.84
C VAL A 339 24.75 -3.56 -2.88
N TYR A 340 24.60 -2.69 -1.89
CA TYR A 340 25.58 -2.51 -0.84
C TYR A 340 25.48 -3.63 0.17
N GLY A 341 24.25 -4.06 0.50
CA GLY A 341 23.81 -5.14 1.40
C GLY A 341 24.39 -6.55 1.13
N LYS A 342 24.48 -7.39 2.18
CA LYS A 342 25.00 -8.76 2.10
C LYS A 342 23.83 -9.75 2.21
N PRO A 343 23.86 -10.88 1.48
CA PRO A 343 22.91 -11.95 1.73
C PRO A 343 23.05 -12.49 3.17
N ILE A 344 21.92 -12.78 3.84
CA ILE A 344 21.93 -13.37 5.20
C ILE A 344 22.61 -14.74 5.23
N ASP A 345 22.51 -15.49 4.12
CA ASP A 345 23.15 -16.78 3.94
C ASP A 345 23.28 -17.10 2.43
N LYS A 346 24.02 -18.16 2.10
CA LYS A 346 24.24 -18.58 0.71
C LYS A 346 23.01 -19.22 0.05
N ALA A 347 22.09 -19.79 0.83
CA ALA A 347 20.88 -20.42 0.35
C ALA A 347 19.78 -19.39 -0.01
N SER A 348 19.86 -18.20 0.57
CA SER A 348 18.91 -17.09 0.45
C SER A 348 19.57 -15.85 -0.16
N PRO A 349 20.12 -15.91 -1.39
CA PRO A 349 20.93 -14.84 -1.99
C PRO A 349 20.18 -13.53 -2.22
N ASN A 350 18.85 -13.57 -2.17
CA ASN A 350 17.97 -12.41 -2.34
C ASN A 350 17.43 -11.86 -1.03
N VAL A 351 17.82 -12.42 0.12
CA VAL A 351 17.47 -11.88 1.43
C VAL A 351 18.67 -11.11 1.94
N ILE A 352 18.57 -9.79 1.91
CA ILE A 352 19.68 -8.85 2.05
C ILE A 352 19.61 -8.18 3.42
N GLU A 353 20.66 -8.35 4.21
CA GLU A 353 20.88 -7.63 5.46
C GLU A 353 21.49 -6.25 5.16
N ALA A 354 20.91 -5.20 5.75
CA ALA A 354 21.45 -3.86 5.71
C ALA A 354 22.73 -3.77 6.54
N PHE A 355 23.67 -2.95 6.08
CA PHE A 355 24.92 -2.73 6.79
C PHE A 355 24.80 -1.67 7.88
N ARG A 356 25.73 -1.77 8.84
CA ARG A 356 26.14 -0.66 9.70
C ARG A 356 27.00 0.31 8.90
#